data_AF-A0A543EAL0-F1
#
_entry.id   AF-A0A543EAL0-F1
#
_cell.length_a   1.000
_cell.length_b   1.000
_cell.length_c   1.000
_cell.angle_alpha   90.00
_cell.angle_beta   90.00
_cell.angle_gamma   90.00
#
_symmetry.space_group_name_H-M   'P 1'
#
loop_
_entity.id
_entity.type
_entity.pdbx_description
1 polymer ?
#
loop_
_entity_poly.entity_id
_entity_poly.type
_entity_poly.pdbx_seq_one_letter_code
_entity_poly.pdbx_strand_id
1 'polypeptide(L)'
;MGSSYILGAGFSRAVSSSMPLLTELGLRVRDGDEEIANRVSAHEIEAFESWMSQASTPQPYRDRAENLEAKGLYLRATREISAILRDEVITASSRPLPGWLLDLVELWHATRASVSTFNYDTLVELAVRRACLYDANSRLIVPWPTVINFAPSGSAGRTFGEDGRDATWTSFDLLKLHGSINWYWVPGDDSSATLERVPLFDGEREEERNFAPARWLPGKEPYIVPPVALKSAFYGGPITSHLWQSASHAIGEAAEIVLMGYSVPTTDLTTLGLLRESLSRRSHIRITVCDLYPDTVVQRVRNVLPPSAEVEIEVFDGPNAIERFTTDRLLRAREETVRRVRTKLASRPSAPLGVSASEGMMRQVTAVTRDGQTVTCTTSPEFHAGSWPRLTDLKAEDSIGPSFVVPAHTLDSTLDGATDLRVVDRDSSARVWTTFGETIADEEWIVLAAGLPKQDFKPV
;
A
#
# COMPACT_ATOMS: atom_id res chain seq x y z
N MET A 1 -3.54 13.72 -14.09
CA MET A 1 -4.54 13.10 -13.19
C MET A 1 -4.20 11.63 -13.09
N GLY A 2 -4.04 11.11 -11.87
CA GLY A 2 -3.64 9.71 -11.61
C GLY A 2 -4.83 8.77 -11.47
N SER A 3 -4.57 7.48 -11.21
CA SER A 3 -5.62 6.48 -10.96
C SER A 3 -5.94 6.39 -9.46
N SER A 4 -7.20 6.10 -9.12
CA SER A 4 -7.64 5.76 -7.76
C SER A 4 -7.96 4.27 -7.69
N TYR A 5 -7.43 3.59 -6.68
CA TYR A 5 -7.53 2.14 -6.50
C TYR A 5 -8.49 1.83 -5.36
N ILE A 6 -9.33 0.80 -5.55
CA ILE A 6 -10.27 0.31 -4.54
C ILE A 6 -10.01 -1.19 -4.34
N LEU A 7 -9.61 -1.57 -3.13
CA LEU A 7 -9.25 -2.93 -2.78
C LEU A 7 -10.36 -3.58 -1.93
N GLY A 8 -10.74 -4.80 -2.29
CA GLY A 8 -11.64 -5.64 -1.51
C GLY A 8 -11.00 -6.96 -1.09
N ALA A 9 -11.76 -7.82 -0.40
CA ALA A 9 -11.24 -9.05 0.19
C ALA A 9 -10.62 -10.02 -0.84
N GLY A 10 -11.05 -9.95 -2.11
CA GLY A 10 -10.44 -10.70 -3.20
C GLY A 10 -8.98 -10.31 -3.46
N PHE A 11 -8.58 -9.07 -3.15
CA PHE A 11 -7.18 -8.64 -3.23
C PHE A 11 -6.32 -9.42 -2.24
N SER A 12 -6.72 -9.46 -0.96
CA SER A 12 -6.00 -10.20 0.07
C SER A 12 -5.97 -11.70 -0.20
N ARG A 13 -7.05 -12.26 -0.74
CA ARG A 13 -7.09 -13.64 -1.25
C ARG A 13 -6.09 -13.89 -2.38
N ALA A 14 -5.93 -12.94 -3.30
CA ALA A 14 -4.96 -13.06 -4.38
C ALA A 14 -3.51 -12.98 -3.87
N VAL A 15 -3.26 -12.24 -2.78
CA VAL A 15 -1.96 -12.22 -2.10
C VAL A 15 -1.68 -13.56 -1.42
N SER A 16 -2.65 -14.09 -0.68
CA SER A 16 -2.55 -15.41 -0.06
C SER A 16 -3.89 -16.15 -0.09
N SER A 17 -3.85 -17.38 -0.59
CA SER A 17 -5.00 -18.29 -0.59
C SER A 17 -5.55 -18.60 0.81
N SER A 18 -4.85 -18.26 1.89
CA SER A 18 -5.31 -18.48 3.26
C SER A 18 -6.31 -17.40 3.74
N MET A 19 -6.20 -16.17 3.20
CA MET A 19 -7.00 -15.00 3.56
C MET A 19 -8.49 -15.17 3.22
N PRO A 20 -9.41 -15.16 4.19
CA PRO A 20 -10.80 -15.54 3.97
C PRO A 20 -11.61 -14.49 3.19
N LEU A 21 -12.54 -14.95 2.37
CA LEU A 21 -13.67 -14.15 1.89
C LEU A 21 -14.77 -14.08 2.97
N LEU A 22 -15.73 -13.17 2.82
CA LEU A 22 -16.72 -12.86 3.86
C LEU A 22 -17.48 -14.08 4.40
N THR A 23 -17.96 -14.97 3.53
CA THR A 23 -18.67 -16.19 3.94
C THR A 23 -17.75 -17.16 4.69
N GLU A 24 -16.51 -17.34 4.22
CA GLU A 24 -15.54 -18.19 4.91
C GLU A 24 -15.13 -17.61 6.26
N LEU A 25 -15.00 -16.28 6.35
CA LEU A 25 -14.72 -15.58 7.60
C LEU A 25 -15.84 -15.84 8.61
N GLY A 26 -17.11 -15.78 8.20
CA GLY A 26 -18.25 -16.10 9.05
C GLY A 26 -18.19 -17.53 9.59
N LEU A 27 -17.95 -18.51 8.74
CA LEU A 27 -17.80 -19.91 9.16
C LEU A 27 -16.65 -20.10 10.16
N ARG A 28 -15.49 -19.49 9.91
CA ARG A 28 -14.34 -19.56 10.82
C ARG A 28 -14.61 -18.86 12.15
N VAL A 29 -15.33 -17.74 12.16
CA VAL A 29 -15.74 -17.04 13.40
C VAL A 29 -16.65 -17.92 14.25
N ARG A 30 -17.61 -18.63 13.62
CA ARG A 30 -18.44 -19.60 14.35
C ARG A 30 -17.59 -20.70 14.95
N ASP A 31 -16.69 -21.30 14.16
CA ASP A 31 -15.91 -22.44 14.58
C ASP A 31 -14.81 -22.09 15.60
N GLY A 32 -14.40 -20.81 15.66
CA GLY A 32 -13.39 -20.28 16.59
C GLY A 32 -13.92 -19.92 17.98
N ASP A 33 -15.22 -19.65 18.15
CA ASP A 33 -15.83 -19.31 19.45
C ASP A 33 -16.95 -20.29 19.82
N GLU A 34 -16.73 -21.06 20.90
CA GLU A 34 -17.65 -22.11 21.38
C GLU A 34 -19.07 -21.60 21.66
N GLU A 35 -19.21 -20.37 22.17
CA GLU A 35 -20.52 -19.79 22.48
C GLU A 35 -21.27 -19.44 21.17
N ILE A 36 -20.56 -18.98 20.14
CA ILE A 36 -21.14 -18.75 18.82
C ILE A 36 -21.52 -20.10 18.17
N ALA A 37 -20.62 -21.09 18.21
CA ALA A 37 -20.87 -22.42 17.64
C ALA A 37 -22.10 -23.11 18.22
N ASN A 38 -22.31 -22.99 19.53
CA ASN A 38 -23.45 -23.61 20.22
C ASN A 38 -24.79 -22.92 19.92
N ARG A 39 -24.78 -21.66 19.47
CA ARG A 39 -25.98 -20.82 19.37
C ARG A 39 -26.33 -20.40 17.95
N VAL A 40 -25.40 -20.52 17.01
CA VAL A 40 -25.57 -20.07 15.63
C VAL A 40 -25.22 -21.21 14.69
N SER A 41 -26.18 -21.62 13.86
CA SER A 41 -25.97 -22.68 12.89
C SER A 41 -25.07 -22.25 11.72
N ALA A 42 -24.58 -23.22 10.94
CA ALA A 42 -23.81 -22.96 9.72
C ALA A 42 -24.56 -22.07 8.74
N HIS A 43 -25.82 -22.44 8.52
CA HIS A 43 -26.66 -21.81 7.53
C HIS A 43 -26.98 -20.35 7.88
N GLU A 44 -27.16 -20.06 9.17
CA GLU A 44 -27.36 -18.68 9.63
C GLU A 44 -26.13 -17.80 9.39
N ILE A 45 -24.92 -18.36 9.53
CA ILE A 45 -23.68 -17.59 9.43
C ILE A 45 -23.11 -17.49 8.00
N GLU A 46 -23.63 -18.29 7.05
CA GLU A 46 -23.29 -18.17 5.62
C GLU A 46 -23.59 -16.75 5.08
N ALA A 47 -24.69 -16.16 5.54
CA ALA A 47 -25.04 -14.76 5.31
C ALA A 47 -24.43 -13.85 6.40
N PHE A 48 -23.10 -13.93 6.58
CA PHE A 48 -22.40 -13.40 7.75
C PHE A 48 -22.70 -11.92 8.05
N GLU A 49 -22.72 -11.06 7.02
CA GLU A 49 -23.05 -9.63 7.18
C GLU A 49 -24.48 -9.41 7.68
N SER A 50 -25.44 -10.20 7.19
CA SER A 50 -26.83 -10.14 7.65
C SER A 50 -26.93 -10.59 9.11
N TRP A 51 -26.25 -11.67 9.48
CA TRP A 51 -26.22 -12.16 10.86
C TRP A 51 -25.60 -11.12 11.81
N MET A 52 -24.43 -10.56 11.46
CA MET A 52 -23.75 -9.50 12.23
C MET A 52 -24.67 -8.27 12.39
N SER A 53 -25.38 -7.89 11.33
CA SER A 53 -26.33 -6.77 11.35
C SER A 53 -27.47 -7.01 12.33
N GLN A 54 -28.09 -8.19 12.30
CA GLN A 54 -29.16 -8.56 13.22
C GLN A 54 -28.69 -8.69 14.66
N ALA A 55 -27.48 -9.21 14.89
CA ALA A 55 -26.90 -9.37 16.23
C ALA A 55 -26.48 -8.04 16.86
N SER A 56 -26.07 -7.07 16.06
CA SER A 56 -25.58 -5.76 16.54
C SER A 56 -26.70 -4.79 16.96
N THR A 57 -27.90 -4.95 16.42
CA THR A 57 -29.02 -4.02 16.55
C THR A 57 -30.20 -4.66 17.29
N PRO A 58 -30.82 -3.99 18.28
CA PRO A 58 -32.01 -4.52 18.95
C PRO A 58 -33.14 -4.84 17.98
N GLN A 59 -33.67 -6.05 18.07
CA GLN A 59 -34.77 -6.54 17.25
C GLN A 59 -36.11 -6.35 17.97
N PRO A 60 -37.15 -5.84 17.28
CA PRO A 60 -38.44 -5.53 17.91
C PRO A 60 -39.22 -6.78 18.35
N TYR A 61 -38.89 -7.94 17.80
CA TYR A 61 -39.50 -9.23 18.12
C TYR A 61 -38.75 -9.99 19.22
N ARG A 62 -37.66 -9.43 19.77
CA ARG A 62 -36.89 -9.97 20.88
C ARG A 62 -37.11 -9.15 22.13
N ASP A 63 -37.09 -9.80 23.29
CA ASP A 63 -37.07 -9.08 24.56
C ASP A 63 -35.71 -8.42 24.84
N ARG A 64 -35.60 -7.73 25.98
CA ARG A 64 -34.38 -7.02 26.34
C ARG A 64 -33.20 -7.96 26.63
N ALA A 65 -33.44 -9.11 27.25
CA ALA A 65 -32.40 -10.06 27.59
C ALA A 65 -31.84 -10.72 26.32
N GLU A 66 -32.73 -11.18 25.44
CA GLU A 66 -32.39 -11.76 24.13
C GLU A 66 -31.57 -10.79 23.26
N ASN A 67 -31.94 -9.50 23.27
CA ASN A 67 -31.19 -8.48 22.54
C ASN A 67 -29.78 -8.23 23.12
N LEU A 68 -29.63 -8.29 24.45
CA LEU A 68 -28.31 -8.17 25.09
C LEU A 68 -27.43 -9.39 24.82
N GLU A 69 -28.01 -10.59 24.82
CA GLU A 69 -27.30 -11.82 24.44
C GLU A 69 -26.82 -11.77 22.99
N ALA A 70 -27.67 -11.36 22.06
CA ALA A 70 -27.31 -11.18 20.65
C ALA A 70 -26.17 -10.15 20.50
N LYS A 71 -26.24 -9.04 21.26
CA LYS A 71 -25.15 -8.05 21.29
C LYS A 71 -23.84 -8.65 21.81
N GLY A 72 -23.90 -9.52 22.80
CA GLY A 72 -22.75 -10.28 23.31
C GLY A 72 -22.11 -11.16 22.24
N LEU A 73 -22.91 -11.90 21.46
CA LEU A 73 -22.43 -12.71 20.33
C LEU A 73 -21.76 -11.85 19.25
N TYR A 74 -22.34 -10.69 18.93
CA TYR A 74 -21.74 -9.74 18.00
C TYR A 74 -20.37 -9.23 18.47
N LEU A 75 -20.22 -8.92 19.76
CA LEU A 75 -18.94 -8.46 20.31
C LEU A 75 -17.88 -9.58 20.29
N ARG A 76 -18.28 -10.82 20.59
CA ARG A 76 -17.41 -12.01 20.44
C ARG A 76 -16.94 -12.17 19.00
N ALA A 77 -17.87 -12.13 18.05
CA ALA A 77 -17.57 -12.26 16.63
C ALA A 77 -16.60 -11.18 16.14
N THR A 78 -16.76 -9.93 16.58
CA THR A 78 -15.86 -8.82 16.20
C THR A 78 -14.41 -9.06 16.68
N ARG A 79 -14.25 -9.59 17.90
CA ARG A 79 -12.93 -9.96 18.43
C ARG A 79 -12.33 -11.13 17.65
N GLU A 80 -13.15 -12.13 17.34
CA GLU A 80 -12.73 -13.33 16.62
C GLU A 80 -12.31 -13.03 15.18
N ILE A 81 -13.01 -12.12 14.49
CA ILE A 81 -12.59 -11.61 13.16
C ILE A 81 -11.14 -11.11 13.22
N SER A 82 -10.80 -10.32 14.24
CA SER A 82 -9.47 -9.73 14.37
C SER A 82 -8.40 -10.80 14.66
N ALA A 83 -8.74 -11.80 15.48
CA ALA A 83 -7.85 -12.92 15.79
C ALA A 83 -7.55 -13.77 14.54
N ILE A 84 -8.59 -14.19 13.83
CA ILE A 84 -8.46 -14.97 12.59
C ILE A 84 -7.62 -14.22 11.56
N LEU A 85 -7.94 -12.96 11.28
CA LEU A 85 -7.23 -12.19 10.26
C LEU A 85 -5.77 -11.92 10.62
N ARG A 86 -5.46 -11.73 11.90
CA ARG A 86 -4.06 -11.64 12.38
C ARG A 86 -3.29 -12.93 12.09
N ASP A 87 -3.87 -14.07 12.43
CA ASP A 87 -3.21 -15.36 12.23
C ASP A 87 -3.03 -15.67 10.74
N GLU A 88 -3.97 -15.21 9.91
CA GLU A 88 -3.88 -15.29 8.45
C GLU A 88 -2.81 -14.37 7.84
N VAL A 89 -2.66 -13.14 8.37
CA VAL A 89 -1.56 -12.25 8.00
C VAL A 89 -0.22 -12.87 8.36
N ILE A 90 -0.08 -13.42 9.57
CA ILE A 90 1.13 -14.13 10.01
C ILE A 90 1.44 -15.27 9.05
N THR A 91 0.43 -16.06 8.69
CA THR A 91 0.58 -17.18 7.75
C THR A 91 1.01 -16.71 6.37
N ALA A 92 0.32 -15.71 5.81
CA ALA A 92 0.60 -15.14 4.50
C ALA A 92 2.00 -14.51 4.40
N SER A 93 2.47 -13.90 5.49
CA SER A 93 3.77 -13.20 5.56
C SER A 93 4.91 -14.07 6.06
N SER A 94 4.67 -15.31 6.50
CA SER A 94 5.72 -16.28 6.87
C SER A 94 6.58 -16.75 5.69
N ARG A 95 6.17 -16.43 4.47
CA ARG A 95 6.88 -16.65 3.21
C ARG A 95 7.09 -15.32 2.49
N PRO A 96 7.99 -15.25 1.50
CA PRO A 96 8.09 -14.07 0.65
C PRO A 96 6.73 -13.70 0.05
N LEU A 97 6.35 -12.43 0.17
CA LEU A 97 5.16 -11.90 -0.47
C LEU A 97 5.27 -12.06 -2.01
N PRO A 98 4.14 -12.18 -2.72
CA PRO A 98 4.16 -12.29 -4.18
C PRO A 98 4.90 -11.11 -4.83
N GLY A 99 5.76 -11.39 -5.82
CA GLY A 99 6.53 -10.35 -6.50
C GLY A 99 5.67 -9.26 -7.13
N TRP A 100 4.49 -9.63 -7.66
CA TRP A 100 3.54 -8.67 -8.22
C TRP A 100 3.01 -7.69 -7.18
N LEU A 101 2.94 -8.06 -5.89
CA LEU A 101 2.49 -7.14 -4.84
C LEU A 101 3.55 -6.08 -4.55
N LEU A 102 4.83 -6.47 -4.55
CA LEU A 102 5.96 -5.54 -4.43
C LEU A 102 6.00 -4.59 -5.64
N ASP A 103 5.84 -5.13 -6.84
CA ASP A 103 5.73 -4.33 -8.06
C ASP A 103 4.54 -3.37 -8.04
N LEU A 104 3.42 -3.77 -7.44
CA LEU A 104 2.22 -2.93 -7.34
C LEU A 104 2.42 -1.76 -6.37
N VAL A 105 3.02 -1.97 -5.20
CA VAL A 105 3.31 -0.86 -4.27
C VAL A 105 4.37 0.08 -4.82
N GLU A 106 5.34 -0.42 -5.61
CA GLU A 106 6.26 0.42 -6.36
C GLU A 106 5.54 1.26 -7.43
N LEU A 107 4.62 0.65 -8.18
CA LEU A 107 3.79 1.37 -9.15
C LEU A 107 2.98 2.48 -8.47
N TRP A 108 2.33 2.18 -7.35
CA TRP A 108 1.57 3.17 -6.58
C TRP A 108 2.46 4.31 -6.09
N HIS A 109 3.63 4.00 -5.54
CA HIS A 109 4.62 4.99 -5.12
C HIS A 109 5.04 5.90 -6.27
N ALA A 110 5.45 5.32 -7.39
CA ALA A 110 5.92 6.05 -8.57
C ALA A 110 4.84 6.96 -9.19
N THR A 111 3.58 6.53 -9.09
CA THR A 111 2.42 7.27 -9.63
C THR A 111 1.73 8.16 -8.61
N ARG A 112 2.18 8.13 -7.34
CA ARG A 112 1.53 8.81 -6.20
C ARG A 112 0.03 8.52 -6.16
N ALA A 113 -0.30 7.24 -6.26
CA ALA A 113 -1.68 6.77 -6.34
C ALA A 113 -2.47 7.08 -5.06
N SER A 114 -3.79 7.10 -5.15
CA SER A 114 -4.67 7.00 -3.99
C SER A 114 -5.28 5.62 -3.95
N VAL A 115 -5.12 4.92 -2.83
CA VAL A 115 -5.51 3.52 -2.64
C VAL A 115 -6.47 3.43 -1.46
N SER A 116 -7.75 3.22 -1.75
CA SER A 116 -8.77 2.95 -0.75
C SER A 116 -8.93 1.46 -0.54
N THR A 117 -8.95 1.00 0.71
CA THR A 117 -9.14 -0.41 1.03
C THR A 117 -10.20 -0.60 2.11
N PHE A 118 -11.01 -1.63 1.90
CA PHE A 118 -11.99 -2.11 2.88
C PHE A 118 -11.46 -3.28 3.71
N ASN A 119 -10.23 -3.72 3.42
CA ASN A 119 -9.61 -4.87 4.06
C ASN A 119 -8.97 -4.45 5.39
N TYR A 120 -9.18 -5.27 6.42
CA TYR A 120 -8.63 -5.03 7.75
C TYR A 120 -7.16 -5.47 7.89
N ASP A 121 -6.67 -6.32 6.98
CA ASP A 121 -5.32 -6.88 7.05
C ASP A 121 -4.23 -5.86 6.75
N THR A 122 -2.97 -6.23 7.01
CA THR A 122 -1.78 -5.38 6.88
C THR A 122 -0.86 -5.78 5.72
N LEU A 123 -1.36 -6.54 4.73
CA LEU A 123 -0.52 -7.10 3.67
C LEU A 123 0.10 -6.02 2.77
N VAL A 124 -0.61 -4.92 2.52
CA VAL A 124 -0.08 -3.78 1.74
C VAL A 124 1.04 -3.09 2.50
N GLU A 125 0.86 -2.87 3.80
CA GLU A 125 1.86 -2.25 4.67
C GLU A 125 3.13 -3.11 4.77
N LEU A 126 2.97 -4.43 4.88
CA LEU A 126 4.09 -5.38 4.84
C LEU A 126 4.81 -5.31 3.49
N ALA A 127 4.07 -5.21 2.38
CA ALA A 127 4.67 -5.04 1.06
C ALA A 127 5.46 -3.73 0.94
N VAL A 128 4.94 -2.62 1.45
CA VAL A 128 5.67 -1.33 1.49
C VAL A 128 6.96 -1.47 2.27
N ARG A 129 6.92 -2.09 3.46
CA ARG A 129 8.11 -2.32 4.27
C ARG A 129 9.16 -3.16 3.55
N ARG A 130 8.74 -4.19 2.80
CA ARG A 130 9.63 -5.09 2.06
C ARG A 130 10.11 -4.54 0.72
N ALA A 131 9.36 -3.62 0.10
CA ALA A 131 9.72 -3.01 -1.18
C ALA A 131 10.81 -1.94 -1.06
N CYS A 132 11.10 -1.43 0.15
CA CYS A 132 12.10 -0.39 0.39
C CYS A 132 11.93 0.81 -0.56
N LEU A 133 10.70 1.33 -0.64
CA LEU A 133 10.36 2.46 -1.51
C LEU A 133 11.23 3.67 -1.17
N TYR A 134 11.81 4.34 -2.16
CA TYR A 134 12.75 5.45 -1.94
C TYR A 134 12.14 6.78 -2.38
N ASP A 135 11.99 7.72 -1.46
CA ASP A 135 11.51 9.06 -1.76
C ASP A 135 12.68 9.98 -2.11
N ALA A 136 12.71 10.44 -3.37
CA ALA A 136 13.75 11.33 -3.87
C ALA A 136 13.77 12.70 -3.18
N ASN A 137 12.65 13.14 -2.59
CA ASN A 137 12.55 14.44 -1.92
C ASN A 137 13.17 14.41 -0.53
N SER A 138 12.80 13.43 0.29
CA SER A 138 13.40 13.23 1.62
C SER A 138 14.77 12.53 1.54
N ARG A 139 15.08 11.90 0.40
CA ARG A 139 16.26 11.06 0.15
C ARG A 139 16.34 9.88 1.12
N LEU A 140 15.20 9.33 1.52
CA LEU A 140 15.11 8.25 2.50
C LEU A 140 14.18 7.15 2.01
N ILE A 141 14.35 5.96 2.58
CA ILE A 141 13.37 4.90 2.45
C ILE A 141 12.08 5.33 3.15
N VAL A 142 10.96 5.27 2.43
CA VAL A 142 9.62 5.59 2.91
C VAL A 142 9.24 4.60 4.02
N PRO A 143 9.05 5.07 5.26
CA PRO A 143 8.56 4.22 6.33
C PRO A 143 7.11 3.82 6.03
N TRP A 144 6.77 2.54 6.20
CA TRP A 144 5.42 2.05 5.87
C TRP A 144 4.27 2.81 6.52
N PRO A 145 4.36 3.39 7.75
CA PRO A 145 3.23 4.12 8.32
C PRO A 145 2.90 5.38 7.54
N THR A 146 3.89 5.96 6.85
CA THR A 146 3.76 7.26 6.20
C THR A 146 2.93 7.20 4.93
N VAL A 147 2.75 6.00 4.33
CA VAL A 147 1.82 5.80 3.22
C VAL A 147 0.38 5.72 3.70
N ILE A 148 0.13 5.47 5.00
CA ILE A 148 -1.23 5.49 5.54
C ILE A 148 -1.62 6.94 5.76
N ASN A 149 -2.62 7.40 5.02
CA ASN A 149 -3.17 8.72 5.23
C ASN A 149 -3.90 8.71 6.59
N PHE A 150 -3.36 9.45 7.56
CA PHE A 150 -3.71 9.38 8.97
C PHE A 150 -3.38 8.01 9.63
N ALA A 151 -2.10 7.69 9.75
CA ALA A 151 -1.68 6.56 10.57
C ALA A 151 -1.90 6.88 12.07
N PRO A 152 -2.62 6.05 12.86
CA PRO A 152 -2.74 6.27 14.30
C PRO A 152 -1.37 6.25 14.96
N SER A 153 -1.21 7.01 16.06
CA SER A 153 0.08 7.06 16.76
C SER A 153 0.51 5.66 17.19
N GLY A 154 1.77 5.31 16.97
CA GLY A 154 2.35 4.11 17.55
C GLY A 154 2.53 4.30 19.05
N SER A 155 2.26 3.28 19.85
CA SER A 155 2.49 3.35 21.30
C SER A 155 3.97 3.62 21.59
N ALA A 156 4.23 4.65 22.40
CA ALA A 156 5.56 5.09 22.79
C ALA A 156 6.38 3.92 23.38
N GLY A 157 7.32 3.39 22.60
CA GLY A 157 8.23 2.32 23.05
C GLY A 157 8.73 1.36 21.97
N ARG A 158 7.91 0.99 20.98
CA ARG A 158 8.26 -0.09 20.02
C ARG A 158 8.16 0.25 18.54
N THR A 159 7.63 1.42 18.20
CA THR A 159 7.64 2.00 16.84
C THR A 159 8.70 3.09 16.66
N PHE A 160 9.61 3.25 17.64
CA PHE A 160 10.73 4.20 17.56
C PHE A 160 11.55 3.91 16.29
N GLY A 161 11.48 4.83 15.32
CA GLY A 161 12.13 4.74 14.01
C GLY A 161 11.18 4.63 12.81
N GLU A 162 9.91 4.25 12.99
CA GLU A 162 8.94 4.12 11.88
C GLU A 162 7.99 5.32 11.74
N ASP A 163 7.80 6.08 12.83
CA ASP A 163 6.97 7.28 12.84
C ASP A 163 7.79 8.48 12.35
N GLY A 164 8.12 8.51 11.06
CA GLY A 164 8.83 9.61 10.38
C GLY A 164 8.01 10.89 10.23
N ARG A 165 7.39 11.36 11.33
CA ARG A 165 6.40 12.45 11.36
C ARG A 165 6.95 13.84 10.99
N ASP A 166 8.27 13.99 10.92
CA ASP A 166 8.91 15.28 10.63
C ASP A 166 9.20 15.51 9.14
N ALA A 167 9.06 14.48 8.28
CA ALA A 167 9.28 14.60 6.84
C ALA A 167 7.96 14.54 6.05
N THR A 168 7.83 15.39 5.02
CA THR A 168 6.76 15.25 4.03
C THR A 168 7.20 14.21 3.00
N TRP A 169 6.61 13.02 3.08
CA TRP A 169 6.95 11.90 2.20
C TRP A 169 6.22 12.01 0.87
N THR A 170 6.91 11.80 -0.25
CA THR A 170 6.26 11.71 -1.57
C THR A 170 6.05 10.28 -2.02
N SER A 171 4.91 9.72 -1.62
CA SER A 171 4.49 8.37 -1.96
C SER A 171 3.00 8.34 -2.34
N PHE A 172 2.42 7.15 -2.36
CA PHE A 172 0.98 6.94 -2.47
C PHE A 172 0.29 7.06 -1.11
N ASP A 173 -1.02 7.32 -1.15
CA ASP A 173 -1.89 7.35 0.02
C ASP A 173 -2.71 6.06 0.14
N LEU A 174 -2.64 5.39 1.28
CA LEU A 174 -3.43 4.24 1.67
C LEU A 174 -4.51 4.65 2.68
N LEU A 175 -5.77 4.52 2.28
CA LEU A 175 -6.96 4.89 3.04
C LEU A 175 -7.64 3.62 3.57
N LYS A 176 -7.48 3.36 4.87
CA LYS A 176 -8.07 2.20 5.58
C LYS A 176 -9.50 2.51 6.05
N LEU A 177 -10.47 2.39 5.14
CA LEU A 177 -11.84 2.89 5.35
C LEU A 177 -12.64 2.12 6.42
N HIS A 178 -12.24 0.88 6.71
CA HIS A 178 -12.86 0.03 7.73
C HIS A 178 -11.94 -0.24 8.93
N GLY A 179 -10.92 0.59 9.14
CA GLY A 179 -9.92 0.37 10.18
C GLY A 179 -8.93 -0.74 9.80
N SER A 180 -8.26 -1.30 10.82
CA SER A 180 -7.20 -2.29 10.62
C SER A 180 -7.05 -3.17 11.86
N ILE A 181 -6.63 -4.42 11.67
CA ILE A 181 -6.36 -5.37 12.76
C ILE A 181 -5.22 -4.93 13.68
N ASN A 182 -4.36 -4.03 13.21
CA ASN A 182 -3.29 -3.44 14.01
C ASN A 182 -3.66 -2.07 14.61
N TRP A 183 -4.92 -1.63 14.52
CA TRP A 183 -5.41 -0.42 15.18
C TRP A 183 -6.23 -0.80 16.40
N TYR A 184 -6.06 -0.06 17.49
CA TYR A 184 -6.67 -0.33 18.79
C TYR A 184 -7.21 0.93 19.41
N TRP A 185 -8.40 0.87 20.00
CA TRP A 185 -9.07 2.00 20.62
C TRP A 185 -9.76 1.61 21.92
N VAL A 186 -10.18 2.59 22.71
CA VAL A 186 -11.10 2.36 23.82
C VAL A 186 -12.54 2.39 23.25
N PRO A 187 -13.32 1.30 23.37
CA PRO A 187 -14.69 1.29 22.86
C PRO A 187 -15.54 2.43 23.42
N GLY A 188 -16.23 3.15 22.53
CA GLY A 188 -17.06 4.31 22.87
C GLY A 188 -16.31 5.65 22.86
N ASP A 189 -15.03 5.67 22.48
CA ASP A 189 -14.32 6.92 22.22
C ASP A 189 -14.67 7.49 20.84
N ASP A 190 -15.64 8.41 20.82
CA ASP A 190 -16.06 9.11 19.59
C ASP A 190 -15.05 10.18 19.13
N SER A 191 -14.07 10.55 19.95
CA SER A 191 -13.06 11.56 19.60
C SER A 191 -11.92 11.00 18.76
N SER A 192 -11.79 9.66 18.72
CA SER A 192 -10.65 8.92 18.17
C SER A 192 -9.29 9.22 18.83
N ALA A 193 -9.28 9.90 19.99
CA ALA A 193 -8.05 10.25 20.71
C ALA A 193 -7.32 9.03 21.30
N THR A 194 -8.05 7.94 21.53
CA THR A 194 -7.50 6.68 22.05
C THR A 194 -7.02 5.74 20.96
N LEU A 195 -7.16 6.10 19.69
CA LEU A 195 -6.75 5.26 18.57
C LEU A 195 -5.22 5.17 18.51
N GLU A 196 -4.71 3.97 18.67
CA GLU A 196 -3.29 3.64 18.64
C GLU A 196 -3.01 2.47 17.71
N ARG A 197 -1.79 2.41 17.20
CA ARG A 197 -1.33 1.36 16.30
C ARG A 197 -0.35 0.42 17.00
N VAL A 198 -0.45 -0.87 16.70
CA VAL A 198 0.51 -1.92 17.09
C VAL A 198 1.28 -2.40 15.86
N PRO A 199 2.34 -3.24 16.02
CA PRO A 199 3.11 -3.77 14.89
C PRO A 199 2.25 -4.55 13.88
N LEU A 200 2.82 -4.82 12.69
CA LEU A 200 2.11 -5.38 11.52
C LEU A 200 1.77 -6.88 11.62
N PHE A 201 2.20 -7.56 12.69
CA PHE A 201 2.08 -9.02 12.87
C PHE A 201 2.80 -9.83 11.77
N ASP A 202 4.02 -9.42 11.39
CA ASP A 202 4.79 -10.11 10.37
C ASP A 202 5.23 -11.51 10.81
N GLY A 203 4.88 -12.51 10.01
CA GLY A 203 5.22 -13.91 10.24
C GLY A 203 6.72 -14.18 10.22
N GLU A 204 7.52 -13.38 9.50
CA GLU A 204 8.99 -13.49 9.48
C GLU A 204 9.65 -12.92 10.74
N ARG A 205 8.97 -12.04 11.48
CA ARG A 205 9.51 -11.37 12.67
C ARG A 205 8.93 -11.94 13.95
N GLU A 206 9.74 -12.66 14.71
CA GLU A 206 9.30 -13.35 15.94
C GLU A 206 8.62 -12.42 16.95
N GLU A 207 9.15 -11.21 17.13
CA GLU A 207 8.60 -10.23 18.08
C GLU A 207 7.21 -9.73 17.67
N GLU A 208 6.97 -9.54 16.36
CA GLU A 208 5.68 -9.10 15.83
C GLU A 208 4.67 -10.24 15.81
N ARG A 209 5.10 -11.44 15.42
CA ARG A 209 4.28 -12.66 15.43
C ARG A 209 3.77 -13.01 16.83
N ASN A 210 4.61 -12.83 17.85
CA ASN A 210 4.27 -13.11 19.25
C ASN A 210 3.72 -11.88 20.00
N PHE A 211 3.43 -10.78 19.30
CA PHE A 211 2.94 -9.57 19.94
C PHE A 211 1.55 -9.78 20.55
N ALA A 212 1.42 -9.47 21.84
CA ALA A 212 0.18 -9.59 22.60
C ALA A 212 -0.36 -8.19 22.96
N PRO A 213 -1.32 -7.64 22.20
CA PRO A 213 -1.84 -6.28 22.40
C PRO A 213 -2.34 -6.04 23.82
N ALA A 214 -3.02 -7.02 24.43
CA ALA A 214 -3.57 -6.92 25.78
C ALA A 214 -2.53 -6.60 26.87
N ARG A 215 -1.24 -6.92 26.66
CA ARG A 215 -0.15 -6.60 27.60
C ARG A 215 0.28 -5.13 27.54
N TRP A 216 0.12 -4.49 26.39
CA TRP A 216 0.64 -3.14 26.11
C TRP A 216 -0.48 -2.09 26.05
N LEU A 217 -1.68 -2.52 25.67
CA LEU A 217 -2.86 -1.70 25.49
C LEU A 217 -4.03 -2.22 26.34
N PRO A 218 -3.90 -2.21 27.68
CA PRO A 218 -4.95 -2.72 28.55
C PRO A 218 -6.25 -1.94 28.35
N GLY A 219 -7.36 -2.67 28.20
CA GLY A 219 -8.70 -2.09 27.99
C GLY A 219 -8.99 -1.59 26.58
N LYS A 220 -8.04 -1.72 25.63
CA LYS A 220 -8.28 -1.42 24.23
C LYS A 220 -8.71 -2.66 23.45
N GLU A 221 -9.51 -2.42 22.43
CA GLU A 221 -9.98 -3.45 21.49
C GLU A 221 -9.55 -3.10 20.06
N PRO A 222 -9.48 -4.08 19.15
CA PRO A 222 -9.25 -3.80 17.74
C PRO A 222 -10.26 -2.79 17.18
N TYR A 223 -9.78 -1.80 16.44
CA TYR A 223 -10.60 -0.83 15.71
C TYR A 223 -10.82 -1.31 14.29
N ILE A 224 -11.89 -2.09 14.12
CA ILE A 224 -12.42 -2.50 12.82
C ILE A 224 -13.86 -2.04 12.69
N VAL A 225 -14.27 -1.66 11.48
CA VAL A 225 -15.68 -1.43 11.14
C VAL A 225 -16.26 -2.77 10.68
N PRO A 226 -16.99 -3.51 11.53
CA PRO A 226 -17.39 -4.87 11.21
C PRO A 226 -18.35 -4.92 10.01
N PRO A 227 -18.55 -6.11 9.41
CA PRO A 227 -19.46 -6.29 8.28
C PRO A 227 -20.91 -6.23 8.77
N VAL A 228 -21.40 -5.02 9.05
CA VAL A 228 -22.79 -4.72 9.39
C VAL A 228 -23.37 -3.76 8.35
N ALA A 229 -24.67 -3.84 8.10
CA ALA A 229 -25.37 -2.96 7.17
C ALA A 229 -25.42 -1.51 7.70
N LEU A 230 -25.61 -1.33 9.00
CA LEU A 230 -25.61 -0.02 9.66
C LEU A 230 -24.26 0.23 10.32
N LYS A 231 -23.40 0.96 9.62
CA LYS A 231 -22.04 1.31 10.08
C LYS A 231 -21.98 2.71 10.74
N SER A 232 -23.12 3.38 10.91
CA SER A 232 -23.21 4.77 11.38
C SER A 232 -22.51 5.01 12.72
N ALA A 233 -22.50 4.02 13.62
CA ALA A 233 -21.81 4.10 14.91
C ALA A 233 -20.27 4.22 14.78
N PHE A 234 -19.69 3.83 13.64
CA PHE A 234 -18.24 3.86 13.40
C PHE A 234 -17.78 5.07 12.58
N TYR A 235 -18.69 5.70 11.85
CA TYR A 235 -18.38 6.82 10.95
C TYR A 235 -18.45 8.20 11.63
N GLY A 236 -18.88 8.28 12.89
CA GLY A 236 -18.93 9.53 13.65
C GLY A 236 -17.57 10.07 14.07
N GLY A 237 -16.53 9.22 14.13
CA GLY A 237 -15.18 9.63 14.53
C GLY A 237 -14.52 10.57 13.51
N PRO A 238 -13.81 11.63 13.93
CA PRO A 238 -13.16 12.58 13.02
C PRO A 238 -12.19 11.93 12.03
N ILE A 239 -11.42 10.93 12.48
CA ILE A 239 -10.46 10.20 11.63
C ILE A 239 -11.19 9.47 10.52
N THR A 240 -12.18 8.65 10.87
CA THR A 240 -12.91 7.85 9.89
C THR A 240 -13.65 8.76 8.91
N SER A 241 -14.30 9.82 9.39
CA SER A 241 -14.90 10.83 8.52
C SER A 241 -13.88 11.44 7.54
N HIS A 242 -12.69 11.79 8.00
CA HIS A 242 -11.63 12.33 7.14
C HIS A 242 -11.13 11.33 6.08
N LEU A 243 -10.97 10.05 6.46
CA LEU A 243 -10.57 8.98 5.52
C LEU A 243 -11.60 8.83 4.39
N TRP A 244 -12.89 8.81 4.74
CA TRP A 244 -13.98 8.68 3.76
C TRP A 244 -14.12 9.92 2.87
N GLN A 245 -13.92 11.12 3.42
CA GLN A 245 -13.86 12.36 2.63
C GLN A 245 -12.67 12.35 1.66
N SER A 246 -11.51 11.90 2.12
CA SER A 246 -10.30 11.78 1.29
C SER A 246 -10.49 10.77 0.16
N ALA A 247 -11.12 9.62 0.45
CA ALA A 247 -11.49 8.65 -0.58
C ALA A 247 -12.47 9.25 -1.60
N SER A 248 -13.49 9.99 -1.14
CA SER A 248 -14.47 10.65 -2.00
C SER A 248 -13.80 11.64 -2.96
N HIS A 249 -12.88 12.45 -2.44
CA HIS A 249 -12.12 13.41 -3.24
C HIS A 249 -11.22 12.69 -4.26
N ALA A 250 -10.47 11.68 -3.83
CA ALA A 250 -9.58 10.92 -4.71
C ALA A 250 -10.34 10.23 -5.85
N ILE A 251 -11.50 9.63 -5.57
CA ILE A 251 -12.35 8.98 -6.57
C ILE A 251 -12.92 10.02 -7.56
N GLY A 252 -13.35 11.18 -7.05
CA GLY A 252 -13.89 12.27 -7.87
C GLY A 252 -12.88 12.84 -8.88
N GLU A 253 -11.62 12.99 -8.47
CA GLU A 253 -10.55 13.62 -9.26
C GLU A 253 -9.74 12.64 -10.14
N ALA A 254 -9.86 11.33 -9.92
CA ALA A 254 -9.04 10.33 -10.61
C ALA A 254 -9.29 10.30 -12.13
N ALA A 255 -8.27 10.06 -12.96
CA ALA A 255 -8.48 9.82 -14.39
C ALA A 255 -9.10 8.44 -14.68
N GLU A 256 -8.87 7.48 -13.79
CA GLU A 256 -9.27 6.08 -13.90
C GLU A 256 -9.54 5.54 -12.49
N ILE A 257 -10.56 4.70 -12.36
CA ILE A 257 -10.87 3.98 -11.12
C ILE A 257 -10.51 2.51 -11.33
N VAL A 258 -9.70 1.94 -10.44
CA VAL A 258 -9.24 0.56 -10.54
C VAL A 258 -9.80 -0.25 -9.38
N LEU A 259 -10.66 -1.22 -9.67
CA LEU A 259 -11.23 -2.13 -8.68
C LEU A 259 -10.41 -3.42 -8.65
N MET A 260 -9.86 -3.80 -7.49
CA MET A 260 -9.07 -5.01 -7.33
C MET A 260 -9.66 -5.93 -6.27
N GLY A 261 -10.16 -7.08 -6.69
CA GLY A 261 -10.80 -8.05 -5.81
C GLY A 261 -11.95 -7.47 -4.97
N TYR A 262 -12.56 -6.39 -5.46
CA TYR A 262 -13.69 -5.71 -4.82
C TYR A 262 -14.98 -6.08 -5.55
N SER A 263 -15.87 -6.77 -4.84
CA SER A 263 -17.08 -7.35 -5.41
C SER A 263 -18.23 -6.35 -5.61
N VAL A 264 -18.06 -5.10 -5.17
CA VAL A 264 -19.07 -4.03 -5.17
C VAL A 264 -20.39 -4.56 -4.56
N PRO A 265 -20.37 -5.05 -3.30
CA PRO A 265 -21.54 -5.67 -2.70
C PRO A 265 -22.71 -4.69 -2.61
N THR A 266 -23.91 -5.16 -2.96
CA THR A 266 -25.13 -4.33 -2.98
C THR A 266 -25.59 -3.91 -1.59
N THR A 267 -25.09 -4.57 -0.54
CA THR A 267 -25.39 -4.32 0.87
C THR A 267 -24.55 -3.20 1.48
N ASP A 268 -23.39 -2.87 0.90
CA ASP A 268 -22.51 -1.82 1.40
C ASP A 268 -22.94 -0.43 0.92
N LEU A 269 -24.08 0.03 1.43
CA LEU A 269 -24.73 1.27 1.00
C LEU A 269 -23.83 2.51 1.11
N THR A 270 -22.93 2.55 2.10
CA THR A 270 -21.98 3.66 2.28
C THR A 270 -21.01 3.75 1.11
N THR A 271 -20.41 2.63 0.70
CA THR A 271 -19.51 2.60 -0.45
C THR A 271 -20.24 2.88 -1.77
N LEU A 272 -21.47 2.36 -1.93
CA LEU A 272 -22.27 2.67 -3.11
C LEU A 272 -22.64 4.16 -3.18
N GLY A 273 -22.95 4.77 -2.03
CA GLY A 273 -23.18 6.22 -1.90
C GLY A 273 -21.94 7.02 -2.28
N LEU A 274 -20.77 6.64 -1.74
CA LEU A 274 -19.48 7.23 -2.08
C LEU A 274 -19.25 7.25 -3.60
N LEU A 275 -19.34 6.09 -4.26
CA LEU A 275 -19.14 5.99 -5.71
C LEU A 275 -20.16 6.83 -6.50
N ARG A 276 -21.45 6.77 -6.14
CA ARG A 276 -22.51 7.56 -6.79
C ARG A 276 -22.23 9.05 -6.69
N GLU A 277 -21.95 9.53 -5.50
CA GLU A 277 -21.78 10.95 -5.22
C GLU A 277 -20.51 11.49 -5.86
N SER A 278 -19.37 10.81 -5.66
CA SER A 278 -18.07 11.22 -6.22
C SER A 278 -18.05 11.23 -7.74
N LEU A 279 -18.83 10.37 -8.40
CA LEU A 279 -18.85 10.24 -9.86
C LEU A 279 -20.06 10.91 -10.54
N SER A 280 -21.02 11.42 -9.75
CA SER A 280 -22.29 11.97 -10.24
C SER A 280 -22.15 13.04 -11.32
N ARG A 281 -21.08 13.84 -11.28
CA ARG A 281 -20.86 14.98 -12.19
C ARG A 281 -19.97 14.65 -13.39
N ARG A 282 -19.50 13.40 -13.53
CA ARG A 282 -18.57 13.02 -14.58
C ARG A 282 -19.32 12.57 -15.83
N SER A 283 -18.99 13.18 -16.97
CA SER A 283 -19.52 12.81 -18.27
C SER A 283 -18.82 11.59 -18.87
N HIS A 284 -17.54 11.38 -18.53
CA HIS A 284 -16.73 10.27 -19.00
C HIS A 284 -16.02 9.61 -17.82
N ILE A 285 -16.15 8.29 -17.69
CA ILE A 285 -15.64 7.50 -16.57
C ILE A 285 -14.89 6.29 -17.13
N ARG A 286 -13.62 6.16 -16.73
CA ARG A 286 -12.78 5.00 -17.06
C ARG A 286 -12.64 4.12 -15.84
N ILE A 287 -12.97 2.84 -15.98
CA ILE A 287 -12.90 1.87 -14.89
C ILE A 287 -12.12 0.65 -15.35
N THR A 288 -11.21 0.18 -14.51
CA THR A 288 -10.53 -1.11 -14.70
C THR A 288 -10.93 -2.07 -13.60
N VAL A 289 -11.40 -3.26 -13.97
CA VAL A 289 -11.82 -4.31 -13.02
C VAL A 289 -10.82 -5.45 -13.07
N CYS A 290 -10.18 -5.75 -11.94
CA CYS A 290 -9.27 -6.87 -11.76
C CYS A 290 -9.89 -7.83 -10.74
N ASP A 291 -10.54 -8.88 -11.24
CA ASP A 291 -11.28 -9.82 -10.39
C ASP A 291 -11.25 -11.24 -10.95
N LEU A 292 -11.49 -12.24 -10.11
CA LEU A 292 -11.60 -13.63 -10.54
C LEU A 292 -12.83 -13.82 -11.45
N TYR A 293 -13.93 -13.12 -11.15
CA TYR A 293 -15.22 -13.21 -11.86
C TYR A 293 -15.78 -11.80 -12.17
N PRO A 294 -15.16 -11.08 -13.12
CA PRO A 294 -15.41 -9.64 -13.29
C PRO A 294 -16.81 -9.32 -13.82
N ASP A 295 -17.49 -10.22 -14.54
CA ASP A 295 -18.80 -9.93 -15.14
C ASP A 295 -19.82 -9.41 -14.13
N THR A 296 -19.91 -10.06 -12.97
CA THR A 296 -20.86 -9.64 -11.91
C THR A 296 -20.48 -8.30 -11.30
N VAL A 297 -19.18 -8.02 -11.17
CA VAL A 297 -18.66 -6.74 -10.69
C VAL A 297 -18.98 -5.64 -11.68
N VAL A 298 -18.74 -5.86 -12.98
CA VAL A 298 -19.05 -4.91 -14.06
C VAL A 298 -20.54 -4.56 -14.06
N GLN A 299 -21.43 -5.54 -13.92
CA GLN A 299 -22.87 -5.28 -13.84
C GLN A 299 -23.23 -4.42 -12.61
N ARG A 300 -22.66 -4.74 -11.45
CA ARG A 300 -22.89 -3.96 -10.21
C ARG A 300 -22.37 -2.54 -10.34
N VAL A 301 -21.18 -2.34 -10.89
CA VAL A 301 -20.61 -1.02 -11.16
C VAL A 301 -21.54 -0.20 -12.06
N ARG A 302 -22.00 -0.77 -13.19
CA ARG A 302 -22.92 -0.07 -14.10
C ARG A 302 -24.21 0.40 -13.41
N ASN A 303 -24.72 -0.36 -12.43
CA ASN A 303 -25.91 0.01 -11.65
C ASN A 303 -25.66 1.13 -10.62
N VAL A 304 -24.40 1.47 -10.36
CA VAL A 304 -23.99 2.53 -9.42
C VAL A 304 -23.70 3.82 -10.16
N LEU A 305 -23.21 3.74 -11.40
CA LEU A 305 -22.83 4.91 -12.18
C LEU A 305 -24.03 5.69 -12.73
N PRO A 306 -23.85 6.99 -13.05
CA PRO A 306 -24.89 7.79 -13.69
C PRO A 306 -25.29 7.20 -15.05
N PRO A 307 -26.60 7.04 -15.35
CA PRO A 307 -27.06 6.50 -16.63
C PRO A 307 -26.62 7.32 -17.86
N SER A 308 -26.32 8.61 -17.66
CA SER A 308 -25.89 9.53 -18.70
C SER A 308 -24.37 9.57 -18.93
N ALA A 309 -23.58 8.90 -18.10
CA ALA A 309 -22.13 8.89 -18.23
C ALA A 309 -21.69 7.92 -19.34
N GLU A 310 -20.72 8.33 -20.15
CA GLU A 310 -19.98 7.43 -21.01
C GLU A 310 -18.99 6.64 -20.16
N VAL A 311 -19.09 5.31 -20.19
CA VAL A 311 -18.29 4.43 -19.33
C VAL A 311 -17.45 3.48 -20.17
N GLU A 312 -16.13 3.67 -20.12
CA GLU A 312 -15.13 2.74 -20.63
C GLU A 312 -14.74 1.76 -19.52
N ILE A 313 -14.83 0.45 -19.79
CA ILE A 313 -14.45 -0.58 -18.81
C ILE A 313 -13.41 -1.51 -19.42
N GLU A 314 -12.22 -1.54 -18.81
CA GLU A 314 -11.18 -2.54 -19.07
C GLU A 314 -11.26 -3.65 -18.02
N VAL A 315 -10.99 -4.89 -18.41
CA VAL A 315 -11.13 -6.06 -17.54
C VAL A 315 -9.87 -6.91 -17.56
N PHE A 316 -9.42 -7.29 -16.38
CA PHE A 316 -8.44 -8.35 -16.14
C PHE A 316 -9.14 -9.46 -15.35
N ASP A 317 -9.10 -10.68 -15.88
CA ASP A 317 -9.87 -11.82 -15.39
C ASP A 317 -8.98 -12.98 -14.92
N GLY A 318 -9.59 -13.88 -14.14
CA GLY A 318 -8.97 -15.12 -13.70
C GLY A 318 -8.09 -14.99 -12.45
N PRO A 319 -7.42 -16.08 -12.05
CA PRO A 319 -6.67 -16.15 -10.78
C PRO A 319 -5.48 -15.18 -10.71
N ASN A 320 -4.93 -14.78 -11.86
CA ASN A 320 -3.79 -13.87 -11.96
C ASN A 320 -4.20 -12.49 -12.50
N ALA A 321 -5.48 -12.10 -12.39
CA ALA A 321 -6.00 -10.83 -12.90
C ALA A 321 -5.18 -9.63 -12.40
N ILE A 322 -4.94 -9.56 -11.10
CA ILE A 322 -4.21 -8.46 -10.46
C ILE A 322 -2.74 -8.47 -10.87
N GLU A 323 -2.09 -9.63 -10.92
CA GLU A 323 -0.71 -9.76 -11.40
C GLU A 323 -0.55 -9.29 -12.86
N ARG A 324 -1.47 -9.68 -13.75
CA ARG A 324 -1.46 -9.26 -15.15
C ARG A 324 -1.67 -7.75 -15.28
N PHE A 325 -2.61 -7.19 -14.52
CA PHE A 325 -2.82 -5.75 -14.45
C PHE A 325 -1.54 -5.04 -14.00
N THR A 326 -0.94 -5.49 -12.89
CA THR A 326 0.29 -4.88 -12.35
C THR A 326 1.39 -4.93 -13.39
N THR A 327 1.58 -6.07 -14.04
CA THR A 327 2.61 -6.24 -15.08
C THR A 327 2.42 -5.27 -16.25
N ASP A 328 1.19 -5.15 -16.77
CA ASP A 328 0.87 -4.21 -17.87
C ASP A 328 1.09 -2.75 -17.44
N ARG A 329 0.55 -2.34 -16.29
CA ARG A 329 0.66 -0.94 -15.83
C ARG A 329 2.08 -0.56 -15.43
N LEU A 330 2.83 -1.49 -14.83
CA LEU A 330 4.22 -1.28 -14.47
C LEU A 330 5.08 -1.09 -15.71
N LEU A 331 4.87 -1.87 -16.78
CA LEU A 331 5.58 -1.70 -18.04
C LEU A 331 5.39 -0.28 -18.60
N ARG A 332 4.13 0.19 -18.68
CA ARG A 332 3.81 1.55 -19.15
C ARG A 332 4.44 2.63 -18.27
N ALA A 333 4.42 2.45 -16.95
CA ALA A 333 5.04 3.38 -16.01
C ALA A 333 6.58 3.43 -16.15
N ARG A 334 7.22 2.29 -16.43
CA ARG A 334 8.67 2.21 -16.66
C ARG A 334 9.06 2.86 -17.99
N GLU A 335 8.30 2.65 -19.06
CA GLU A 335 8.51 3.33 -20.35
C GLU A 335 8.44 4.85 -20.23
N GLU A 336 7.41 5.36 -19.53
CA GLU A 336 7.28 6.79 -19.26
C GLU A 336 8.43 7.31 -18.38
N THR A 337 8.88 6.50 -17.43
CA THR A 337 10.04 6.86 -16.59
C THR A 337 11.31 6.97 -17.41
N VAL A 338 11.63 5.98 -18.24
CA VAL A 338 12.79 6.03 -19.15
C VAL A 338 12.73 7.29 -20.02
N ARG A 339 11.56 7.63 -20.58
CA ARG A 339 11.36 8.85 -21.38
C ARG A 339 11.68 10.14 -20.59
N ARG A 340 11.20 10.23 -19.35
CA ARG A 340 11.48 11.38 -18.46
C ARG A 340 12.95 11.47 -18.09
N VAL A 341 13.58 10.34 -17.74
CA VAL A 341 15.01 10.27 -17.43
C VAL A 341 15.85 10.71 -18.63
N ARG A 342 15.58 10.20 -19.84
CA ARG A 342 16.28 10.61 -21.07
C ARG A 342 16.17 12.11 -21.33
N THR A 343 14.98 12.68 -21.13
CA THR A 343 14.76 14.14 -21.25
C THR A 343 15.67 14.91 -20.28
N LYS A 344 15.85 14.42 -19.05
CA LYS A 344 16.75 15.03 -18.07
C LYS A 344 18.22 14.87 -18.46
N LEU A 345 18.63 13.67 -18.90
CA LEU A 345 20.00 13.39 -19.36
C LEU A 345 20.40 14.28 -20.55
N ALA A 346 19.51 14.44 -21.53
CA ALA A 346 19.73 15.29 -22.69
C ALA A 346 19.91 16.76 -22.33
N SER A 347 19.36 17.23 -21.22
CA SER A 347 19.54 18.62 -20.78
C SER A 347 20.97 18.92 -20.29
N ARG A 348 21.74 17.89 -19.90
CA ARG A 348 23.12 18.02 -19.39
C ARG A 348 23.97 16.79 -19.79
N PRO A 349 24.35 16.65 -21.07
CA PRO A 349 24.95 15.41 -21.60
C PRO A 349 26.33 15.07 -21.00
N SER A 350 27.06 16.07 -20.50
CA SER A 350 28.36 15.89 -19.87
C SER A 350 28.30 15.74 -18.35
N ALA A 351 27.11 15.86 -17.74
CA ALA A 351 26.97 15.73 -16.30
C ALA A 351 27.32 14.31 -15.84
N PRO A 352 28.08 14.16 -14.75
CA PRO A 352 28.36 12.87 -14.15
C PRO A 352 27.09 12.24 -13.57
N LEU A 353 27.03 10.91 -13.59
CA LEU A 353 25.90 10.12 -13.05
C LEU A 353 26.20 9.56 -11.67
N GLY A 354 25.23 9.72 -10.78
CA GLY A 354 25.26 9.12 -9.45
C GLY A 354 23.93 8.51 -9.04
N VAL A 355 23.93 7.85 -7.89
CA VAL A 355 22.78 7.23 -7.24
C VAL A 355 22.78 7.67 -5.79
N SER A 356 21.70 8.30 -5.33
CA SER A 356 21.62 8.75 -3.95
C SER A 356 21.17 7.63 -3.01
N ALA A 357 21.72 7.65 -1.80
CA ALA A 357 21.26 6.82 -0.68
C ALA A 357 20.69 7.63 0.48
N SER A 358 21.18 8.85 0.67
CA SER A 358 20.70 9.80 1.67
C SER A 358 21.16 11.21 1.36
N GLU A 359 20.72 12.17 2.16
CA GLU A 359 21.23 13.54 2.10
C GLU A 359 22.76 13.57 2.21
N GLY A 360 23.44 14.11 1.19
CA GLY A 360 24.89 14.25 1.14
C GLY A 360 25.69 12.96 0.91
N MET A 361 25.04 11.80 0.68
CA MET A 361 25.71 10.55 0.33
C MET A 361 25.25 10.02 -1.03
N MET A 362 26.22 9.78 -1.91
CA MET A 362 25.99 9.30 -3.26
C MET A 362 26.98 8.20 -3.62
N ARG A 363 26.55 7.28 -4.48
CA ARG A 363 27.42 6.34 -5.20
C ARG A 363 27.54 6.78 -6.64
N GLN A 364 28.74 6.64 -7.19
CA GLN A 364 28.97 6.94 -8.60
C GLN A 364 28.48 5.78 -9.47
N VAL A 365 27.90 6.09 -10.63
CA VAL A 365 27.68 5.08 -11.67
C VAL A 365 29.01 4.81 -12.38
N THR A 366 29.48 3.56 -12.29
CA THR A 366 30.79 3.13 -12.83
C THR A 366 30.68 2.37 -14.14
N ALA A 367 29.51 1.78 -14.42
CA ALA A 367 29.24 1.10 -15.68
C ALA A 367 27.75 1.16 -16.02
N VAL A 368 27.45 1.11 -17.32
CA VAL A 368 26.10 0.96 -17.85
C VAL A 368 26.11 -0.22 -18.82
N THR A 369 25.20 -1.15 -18.61
CA THR A 369 25.03 -2.33 -19.46
C THR A 369 23.58 -2.43 -19.91
N ARG A 370 23.35 -3.10 -21.03
CA ARG A 370 22.00 -3.35 -21.53
C ARG A 370 21.82 -4.83 -21.81
N ASP A 371 20.72 -5.36 -21.33
CA ASP A 371 20.23 -6.70 -21.64
C ASP A 371 18.78 -6.61 -22.11
N GLY A 372 18.58 -6.82 -23.43
CA GLY A 372 17.29 -6.62 -24.08
C GLY A 372 16.75 -5.20 -23.89
N GLN A 373 15.60 -5.09 -23.22
CA GLN A 373 14.93 -3.81 -22.92
C GLN A 373 15.30 -3.22 -21.56
N THR A 374 16.18 -3.88 -20.80
CA THR A 374 16.60 -3.43 -19.47
C THR A 374 17.99 -2.83 -19.55
N VAL A 375 18.14 -1.60 -19.02
CA VAL A 375 19.43 -0.95 -18.82
C VAL A 375 19.79 -0.99 -17.35
N THR A 376 21.01 -1.40 -17.04
CA THR A 376 21.51 -1.57 -15.68
C THR A 376 22.72 -0.67 -15.46
N CYS A 377 22.62 0.22 -14.48
CA CYS A 377 23.70 1.05 -13.97
C CYS A 377 24.36 0.37 -12.77
N THR A 378 25.64 0.03 -12.87
CA THR A 378 26.42 -0.49 -11.75
C THR A 378 27.01 0.66 -10.95
N THR A 379 26.92 0.60 -9.62
CA THR A 379 27.48 1.64 -8.74
C THR A 379 28.84 1.29 -8.15
N SER A 380 29.56 2.30 -7.66
CA SER A 380 30.70 2.11 -6.76
C SER A 380 30.26 1.36 -5.48
N PRO A 381 31.18 0.62 -4.81
CA PRO A 381 30.86 -0.12 -3.58
C PRO A 381 30.75 0.79 -2.35
N GLU A 382 31.41 1.96 -2.36
CA GLU A 382 31.47 2.88 -1.23
C GLU A 382 30.58 4.09 -1.44
N PHE A 383 29.98 4.58 -0.35
CA PHE A 383 29.30 5.88 -0.32
C PHE A 383 30.34 6.98 -0.17
N HIS A 384 30.22 8.01 -1.00
CA HIS A 384 31.06 9.18 -0.91
C HIS A 384 30.27 10.29 -0.20
N ALA A 385 30.75 10.72 0.97
CA ALA A 385 30.23 11.89 1.67
C ALA A 385 30.67 13.16 0.94
N GLY A 386 29.87 14.24 1.05
CA GLY A 386 30.00 15.53 0.33
C GLY A 386 31.35 16.27 0.34
N SER A 387 32.42 15.68 0.85
CA SER A 387 33.81 16.08 0.55
C SER A 387 34.36 15.24 -0.61
N TRP A 388 33.84 15.44 -1.82
CA TRP A 388 34.61 15.09 -3.00
C TRP A 388 35.85 16.02 -3.03
N PRO A 389 37.09 15.51 -3.11
CA PRO A 389 38.17 16.29 -3.69
C PRO A 389 37.71 16.75 -5.07
N ARG A 390 38.14 17.93 -5.54
CA ARG A 390 37.89 18.29 -6.95
C ARG A 390 38.35 17.12 -7.82
N LEU A 391 37.71 16.87 -8.97
CA LEU A 391 38.11 15.79 -9.87
C LEU A 391 39.61 15.83 -10.25
N THR A 392 40.26 16.99 -10.08
CA THR A 392 41.70 17.23 -10.23
C THR A 392 42.60 16.75 -9.09
N ASP A 393 42.04 16.44 -7.91
CA ASP A 393 42.77 16.25 -6.64
C ASP A 393 42.82 14.78 -6.18
N LEU A 394 42.20 13.87 -6.93
CA LEU A 394 42.24 12.42 -6.67
C LEU A 394 43.62 11.84 -7.06
N LYS A 395 44.31 11.20 -6.11
CA LYS A 395 45.58 10.50 -6.38
C LYS A 395 45.33 9.18 -7.11
N ALA A 396 46.26 8.80 -7.99
CA ALA A 396 46.25 7.57 -8.80
C ALA A 396 46.09 6.26 -7.99
N GLU A 397 46.31 6.32 -6.68
CA GLU A 397 46.37 5.21 -5.74
C GLU A 397 45.08 5.10 -4.90
N ASP A 398 44.38 6.23 -4.71
CA ASP A 398 43.03 6.34 -4.13
C ASP A 398 41.92 6.23 -5.22
N SER A 399 42.30 5.76 -6.41
CA SER A 399 41.52 5.88 -7.64
C SER A 399 40.49 4.77 -7.85
N ILE A 400 39.22 5.13 -7.72
CA ILE A 400 38.32 4.98 -8.86
C ILE A 400 38.36 6.34 -9.57
N GLY A 401 39.32 6.53 -10.49
CA GLY A 401 39.68 7.86 -11.01
C GLY A 401 38.61 8.54 -11.89
N PRO A 402 38.88 9.78 -12.34
CA PRO A 402 38.07 10.54 -13.33
C PRO A 402 37.66 9.75 -14.58
N SER A 403 38.43 8.70 -14.90
CA SER A 403 38.31 7.82 -16.06
C SER A 403 37.10 6.88 -16.03
N PHE A 404 36.36 6.79 -14.91
CA PHE A 404 35.26 5.83 -14.72
C PHE A 404 33.91 6.50 -14.43
N VAL A 405 33.82 7.82 -14.54
CA VAL A 405 32.54 8.52 -14.38
C VAL A 405 31.75 8.36 -15.66
N VAL A 406 30.64 7.63 -15.59
CA VAL A 406 29.75 7.51 -16.75
C VAL A 406 29.02 8.85 -16.94
N PRO A 407 29.22 9.54 -18.08
CA PRO A 407 28.51 10.78 -18.36
C PRO A 407 27.07 10.50 -18.78
N ALA A 408 26.18 11.48 -18.58
CA ALA A 408 24.76 11.37 -18.86
C ALA A 408 24.44 10.91 -20.30
N HIS A 409 25.21 11.35 -21.30
CA HIS A 409 24.99 10.93 -22.70
C HIS A 409 25.26 9.44 -22.95
N THR A 410 26.13 8.80 -22.17
CA THR A 410 26.37 7.36 -22.27
C THR A 410 25.15 6.58 -21.80
N LEU A 411 24.49 7.02 -20.72
CA LEU A 411 23.25 6.42 -20.28
C LEU A 411 22.10 6.72 -21.25
N ASP A 412 21.97 7.96 -21.73
CA ASP A 412 20.90 8.35 -22.68
C ASP A 412 20.94 7.52 -23.97
N SER A 413 22.13 7.37 -24.55
CA SER A 413 22.30 6.53 -25.75
C SER A 413 21.98 5.05 -25.48
N THR A 414 22.32 4.54 -24.30
CA THR A 414 22.03 3.14 -23.94
C THR A 414 20.53 2.90 -23.67
N LEU A 415 19.81 3.92 -23.19
CA LEU A 415 18.36 3.89 -22.93
C LEU A 415 17.50 3.90 -24.20
N ASP A 416 18.08 4.04 -25.39
CA ASP A 416 17.29 4.12 -26.61
C ASP A 416 16.54 2.80 -26.93
N GLY A 417 15.21 2.85 -26.90
CA GLY A 417 14.37 1.64 -27.02
C GLY A 417 14.39 0.72 -25.79
N ALA A 418 14.94 1.17 -24.66
CA ALA A 418 14.80 0.50 -23.38
C ALA A 418 13.44 0.82 -22.75
N THR A 419 12.90 -0.13 -21.99
CA THR A 419 11.66 0.04 -21.23
C THR A 419 11.91 0.00 -19.73
N ASP A 420 13.13 -0.33 -19.28
CA ASP A 420 13.49 -0.40 -17.87
C ASP A 420 14.87 0.19 -17.58
N LEU A 421 15.00 0.79 -16.40
CA LEU A 421 16.26 1.31 -15.87
C LEU A 421 16.42 0.85 -14.43
N ARG A 422 17.51 0.14 -14.17
CA ARG A 422 17.88 -0.37 -12.86
C ARG A 422 19.23 0.13 -12.42
N VAL A 423 19.40 0.18 -11.11
CA VAL A 423 20.68 0.35 -10.46
C VAL A 423 21.01 -0.94 -9.72
N VAL A 424 22.26 -1.39 -9.81
CA VAL A 424 22.77 -2.53 -9.06
C VAL A 424 24.02 -2.16 -8.28
N ASP A 425 24.12 -2.73 -7.09
CA ASP A 425 25.36 -2.81 -6.33
C ASP A 425 25.81 -4.28 -6.19
N ARG A 426 26.75 -4.57 -5.28
CA ARG A 426 27.26 -5.94 -5.10
C ARG A 426 26.20 -6.93 -4.61
N ASP A 427 25.19 -6.47 -3.88
CA ASP A 427 24.29 -7.32 -3.09
C ASP A 427 22.81 -7.09 -3.41
N SER A 428 22.49 -6.07 -4.22
CA SER A 428 21.15 -5.54 -4.35
C SER A 428 20.90 -4.88 -5.71
N SER A 429 19.63 -4.80 -6.08
CA SER A 429 19.17 -4.10 -7.28
C SER A 429 17.91 -3.29 -6.97
N ALA A 430 17.78 -2.11 -7.59
CA ALA A 430 16.60 -1.26 -7.45
C ALA A 430 16.21 -0.62 -8.78
N ARG A 431 14.92 -0.36 -8.98
CA ARG A 431 14.43 0.37 -10.15
C ARG A 431 14.60 1.87 -9.97
N VAL A 432 14.87 2.58 -11.07
CA VAL A 432 14.93 4.03 -11.08
C VAL A 432 13.56 4.57 -11.47
N TRP A 433 12.97 5.39 -10.59
CA TRP A 433 11.65 5.99 -10.81
C TRP A 433 11.70 7.47 -11.17
N THR A 434 12.78 8.15 -10.81
CA THR A 434 12.99 9.56 -11.10
C THR A 434 14.46 9.91 -11.09
N THR A 435 14.77 11.14 -11.50
CA THR A 435 16.10 11.74 -11.41
C THR A 435 16.01 13.16 -10.92
N PHE A 436 17.04 13.62 -10.21
CA PHE A 436 17.18 15.01 -9.80
C PHE A 436 18.60 15.51 -10.07
N GLY A 437 18.76 16.84 -10.03
CA GLY A 437 20.08 17.46 -10.10
C GLY A 437 20.61 17.72 -8.70
N GLU A 438 21.92 17.53 -8.50
CA GLU A 438 22.59 17.84 -7.24
C GLU A 438 23.97 18.45 -7.51
N THR A 439 24.35 19.47 -6.76
CA THR A 439 25.68 20.07 -6.88
C THR A 439 26.59 19.50 -5.79
N ILE A 440 27.68 18.86 -6.19
CA ILE A 440 28.69 18.27 -5.30
C ILE A 440 30.06 18.73 -5.75
N ALA A 441 30.84 19.31 -4.85
CA ALA A 441 32.20 19.82 -5.11
C ALA A 441 32.29 20.70 -6.37
N ASP A 442 31.37 21.66 -6.50
CA ASP A 442 31.25 22.61 -7.62
C ASP A 442 30.85 21.98 -8.98
N GLU A 443 30.50 20.69 -9.02
CA GLU A 443 29.99 20.02 -10.21
C GLU A 443 28.51 19.66 -10.08
N GLU A 444 27.76 19.79 -11.18
CA GLU A 444 26.35 19.40 -11.23
C GLU A 444 26.19 17.95 -11.71
N TRP A 445 25.71 17.09 -10.81
CA TRP A 445 25.42 15.69 -11.05
C TRP A 445 23.97 15.47 -11.48
N ILE A 446 23.75 14.44 -12.30
CA ILE A 446 22.42 13.84 -12.46
C ILE A 446 22.34 12.60 -11.58
N VAL A 447 21.37 12.60 -10.68
CA VAL A 447 21.21 11.56 -9.67
C VAL A 447 20.03 10.69 -10.02
N LEU A 448 20.26 9.38 -10.13
CA LEU A 448 19.23 8.36 -10.27
C LEU A 448 18.65 8.05 -8.88
N ALA A 449 17.35 8.27 -8.70
CA ALA A 449 16.67 7.95 -7.45
C ALA A 449 16.26 6.47 -7.46
N ALA A 450 16.91 5.66 -6.61
CA ALA A 450 16.69 4.23 -6.49
C ALA A 450 16.91 3.76 -5.04
N GLY A 451 16.01 2.94 -4.50
CA GLY A 451 16.09 2.42 -3.13
C GLY A 451 16.96 1.17 -3.03
N LEU A 452 18.27 1.34 -2.82
CA LEU A 452 19.17 0.20 -2.59
C LEU A 452 19.09 -0.24 -1.11
N PRO A 453 18.72 -1.49 -0.79
CA PRO A 453 18.45 -1.98 0.57
C PRO A 453 19.54 -1.78 1.63
N LYS A 454 20.82 -1.63 1.24
CA LYS A 454 21.92 -1.31 2.18
C LYS A 454 21.97 0.16 2.62
N GLN A 455 20.89 0.91 2.39
CA GLN A 455 20.64 2.25 2.96
C GLN A 455 20.36 2.22 4.48
N ASP A 456 20.78 1.17 5.21
CA ASP A 456 20.69 1.08 6.68
C ASP A 456 21.47 2.24 7.32
N PHE A 457 20.81 3.37 7.44
CA PHE A 457 21.04 4.28 8.54
C PHE A 457 20.68 3.52 9.80
N LYS A 458 21.71 3.15 10.58
CA LYS A 458 21.48 2.89 12.00
C LYS A 458 20.67 4.07 12.53
N PRO A 459 19.45 3.86 13.07
CA PRO A 459 18.73 4.93 13.72
C PRO A 459 19.64 5.47 14.83
N VAL A 460 19.80 6.79 14.86
CA VAL A 460 20.48 7.52 15.94
C VAL A 460 19.69 7.34 17.23
#